data_AF-A0A2V8KHD6-F1
#
_entry.id   AF-A0A2V8KHD6-F1
#
_cell.length_a   1.000
_cell.length_b   1.000
_cell.length_c   1.000
_cell.angle_alpha   90.00
_cell.angle_beta   90.00
_cell.angle_gamma   90.00
#
_symmetry.space_group_name_H-M   'P 1'
#
loop_
_entity.id
_entity.type
_entity.pdbx_description
1 polymer ?
#
loop_
_entity_poly.entity_id
_entity_poly.type
_entity_poly.pdbx_seq_one_letter_code
_entity_poly.pdbx_strand_id
1 'polypeptide(L)'
;EPLEFMERMAALVPRPRLHLIRFHGVLAPNAKLRSKIVPAPPERATEPPTDHARAQGETPRMSWARLLKRVFDIDIERCPNCGGALKIIAAIEDPPVIVKILSHLGLPSARRRVESI
;
A
#
# COMPACT_ATOMS: atom_id res chain seq x y z
N GLU A 1 -38.88 4.12 -2.12
CA GLU A 1 -38.65 2.70 -2.46
C GLU A 1 -37.38 2.17 -1.81
N PRO A 2 -37.20 0.83 -1.64
CA PRO A 2 -35.98 0.25 -1.06
C PRO A 2 -34.69 0.66 -1.79
N LEU A 3 -34.75 0.85 -3.11
CA LEU A 3 -33.61 1.28 -3.93
C LEU A 3 -33.13 2.69 -3.58
N GLU A 4 -34.06 3.63 -3.43
CA GLU A 4 -33.78 5.02 -3.07
C GLU A 4 -33.16 5.13 -1.65
N PHE A 5 -33.55 4.25 -0.74
CA PHE A 5 -32.93 4.16 0.59
C PHE A 5 -31.49 3.62 0.51
N MET A 6 -31.26 2.58 -0.29
CA MET A 6 -29.91 2.03 -0.51
C MET A 6 -28.98 3.04 -1.19
N GLU A 7 -29.46 3.83 -2.14
CA GLU A 7 -28.69 4.91 -2.78
C GLU A 7 -28.25 5.97 -1.77
N ARG A 8 -29.18 6.43 -0.92
CA ARG A 8 -28.88 7.42 0.13
C ARG A 8 -27.88 6.87 1.16
N MET A 9 -27.92 5.57 1.46
CA MET A 9 -26.91 4.92 2.31
C MET A 9 -25.55 4.81 1.62
N ALA A 10 -25.51 4.43 0.34
CA ALA A 10 -24.28 4.31 -0.43
C ALA A 10 -23.55 5.66 -0.56
N ALA A 11 -24.28 6.76 -0.66
CA ALA A 11 -23.72 8.12 -0.71
C ALA A 11 -22.93 8.51 0.55
N LEU A 12 -23.20 7.89 1.70
CA LEU A 12 -22.46 8.10 2.94
C LEU A 12 -21.11 7.36 2.95
N VAL A 13 -20.93 6.35 2.10
CA VAL A 13 -19.69 5.58 2.03
C VAL A 13 -18.61 6.45 1.39
N PRO A 14 -17.52 6.76 2.11
CA PRO A 14 -16.45 7.58 1.57
C PRO A 14 -15.81 6.93 0.33
N ARG A 15 -15.32 7.75 -0.59
CA ARG A 15 -14.61 7.25 -1.77
C ARG A 15 -13.47 6.31 -1.35
N PRO A 16 -13.29 5.17 -2.04
CA PRO A 16 -12.18 4.28 -1.78
C PRO A 16 -10.85 5.04 -1.82
N ARG A 17 -9.93 4.68 -0.90
CA ARG A 17 -8.57 5.26 -0.78
C ARG A 17 -8.52 6.69 -0.22
N LEU A 18 -9.61 7.21 0.35
CA LEU A 18 -9.57 8.41 1.17
C LEU A 18 -9.10 8.06 2.60
N HIS A 19 -8.18 8.84 3.16
CA HIS A 19 -7.80 8.69 4.57
C HIS A 19 -8.93 9.20 5.47
N LEU A 20 -9.65 8.28 6.11
CA LEU A 20 -10.84 8.58 6.92
C LEU A 20 -10.49 9.04 8.34
N ILE A 21 -9.32 8.68 8.85
CA ILE A 21 -8.90 8.97 10.21
C ILE A 21 -7.90 10.12 10.18
N ARG A 22 -8.33 11.33 10.53
CA ARG A 22 -7.39 12.46 10.71
C ARG A 22 -7.09 12.64 12.19
N PHE A 23 -5.85 12.37 12.58
CA PHE A 23 -5.38 12.65 13.93
C PHE A 23 -4.98 14.12 14.05
N HIS A 24 -5.38 14.77 15.15
CA HIS A 24 -5.10 16.17 15.44
C HIS A 24 -4.42 16.34 16.80
N GLY A 25 -3.80 17.51 16.99
CA GLY A 25 -3.20 17.89 18.27
C GLY A 25 -2.19 16.87 18.78
N VAL A 26 -2.35 16.47 20.04
CA VAL A 26 -1.41 15.57 20.72
C VAL A 26 -1.37 14.15 20.14
N LEU A 27 -2.44 13.73 19.46
CA LEU A 27 -2.54 12.40 18.84
C LEU A 27 -2.03 12.38 17.39
N ALA A 28 -1.68 13.53 16.80
CA ALA A 28 -1.17 13.58 15.43
C ALA A 28 0.19 12.85 15.30
N PRO A 29 0.47 12.14 14.19
CA PRO A 29 1.72 11.40 14.00
C PRO A 29 3.00 12.25 14.15
N ASN A 30 2.92 13.56 13.85
CA ASN A 30 4.03 14.51 13.95
C ASN A 30 3.88 15.51 15.12
N ALA A 31 3.15 15.16 16.17
CA ALA A 31 3.00 16.02 17.35
C ALA A 31 4.31 16.09 18.17
N LYS A 32 4.73 17.29 18.59
CA LYS A 32 5.96 17.49 19.38
C LYS A 32 5.98 16.71 20.71
N LEU A 33 4.81 16.47 21.30
CA LEU A 33 4.66 15.75 22.57
C LEU A 33 4.58 14.23 22.41
N ARG A 34 4.60 13.70 21.18
CA ARG A 34 4.37 12.27 20.89
C ARG A 34 5.39 11.35 21.57
N SER A 35 6.66 11.77 21.66
CA SER A 35 7.71 11.01 22.33
C SER A 35 7.48 10.80 23.83
N LYS A 36 6.65 11.64 24.46
CA LYS A 36 6.28 11.50 25.88
C LYS A 36 5.07 10.59 26.12
N ILE A 37 4.33 10.24 25.06
CA ILE A 37 3.03 9.56 25.14
C ILE A 37 3.10 8.16 24.54
N VAL A 38 3.83 8.01 23.42
CA VAL A 38 4.01 6.71 22.77
C VAL A 38 5.05 5.91 23.56
N PRO A 39 4.70 4.73 24.08
CA PRO A 39 5.65 3.87 24.77
C PRO A 39 6.83 3.52 23.85
N ALA A 40 8.04 3.51 24.41
CA ALA A 40 9.22 3.06 23.68
C ALA A 40 9.01 1.59 23.24
N PRO A 41 9.39 1.22 22.00
CA PRO A 41 9.39 -0.18 21.59
C PRO A 41 10.27 -1.02 22.53
N PRO A 42 9.88 -2.27 22.85
CA PRO A 42 10.73 -3.16 23.63
C PRO A 42 12.06 -3.40 22.91
N GLU A 43 13.14 -3.43 23.68
CA GLU A 43 14.49 -3.68 23.19
C GLU A 43 14.56 -5.08 22.56
N ARG A 44 14.96 -5.17 21.29
CA ARG A 44 15.02 -6.45 20.58
C ARG A 44 16.32 -7.18 20.90
N ALA A 45 16.20 -8.44 21.31
CA ALA A 45 17.34 -9.35 21.43
C ALA A 45 18.10 -9.44 20.10
N THR A 46 19.41 -9.24 20.14
CA THR A 46 20.31 -9.30 19.00
C THR A 46 20.48 -10.75 18.55
N GLU A 47 19.77 -11.17 17.50
CA GLU A 47 20.12 -12.37 16.74
C GLU A 47 21.17 -12.02 15.66
N PRO A 48 22.11 -12.94 15.36
CA PRO A 48 23.23 -12.66 14.46
C PRO A 48 22.78 -12.39 13.02
N PRO A 49 23.56 -11.61 12.26
CA PRO A 49 23.14 -11.06 10.99
C PRO A 49 23.12 -12.14 9.90
N THR A 50 21.95 -12.38 9.32
CA THR A 50 21.83 -13.00 7.99
C THR A 50 21.90 -11.90 6.92
N ASP A 51 22.42 -12.27 5.75
CA ASP A 51 23.07 -11.44 4.72
C ASP A 51 22.13 -10.48 3.92
N HIS A 52 21.27 -9.76 4.64
CA HIS A 52 20.37 -8.75 4.11
C HIS A 52 20.49 -7.47 4.94
N ALA A 53 21.70 -6.94 5.01
CA ALA A 53 21.98 -5.67 5.67
C ALA A 53 21.34 -4.50 4.90
N ARG A 54 20.21 -3.99 5.38
CA ARG A 54 19.83 -2.58 5.24
C ARG A 54 19.36 -2.04 6.59
N ALA A 55 20.19 -1.13 7.12
CA ALA A 55 19.98 -0.22 8.24
C ALA A 55 19.52 -0.84 9.57
N GLN A 56 20.49 -1.00 10.46
CA GLN A 56 20.33 -1.25 11.89
C GLN A 56 19.53 -0.10 12.54
N GLY A 57 18.55 -0.43 13.39
CA GLY A 57 17.95 0.53 14.35
C GLY A 57 16.44 0.79 14.26
N GLU A 58 15.75 0.42 13.18
CA GLU A 58 14.31 0.66 13.05
C GLU A 58 13.52 -0.65 12.99
N THR A 59 12.24 -0.63 13.39
CA THR A 59 11.28 -1.70 13.06
C THR A 59 11.48 -2.11 11.60
N PRO A 60 11.58 -3.40 11.24
CA PRO A 60 11.86 -3.79 9.86
C PRO A 60 10.77 -3.17 9.00
N ARG A 61 11.15 -2.15 8.22
CA ARG A 61 10.22 -1.44 7.36
C ARG A 61 9.67 -2.48 6.40
N MET A 62 8.35 -2.67 6.41
CA MET A 62 7.71 -3.60 5.48
C MET A 62 8.15 -3.24 4.06
N SER A 63 8.53 -4.23 3.25
CA SER A 63 8.81 -3.99 1.83
C SER A 63 7.57 -3.41 1.17
N TRP A 64 7.78 -2.57 0.15
CA TRP A 64 6.68 -2.01 -0.64
C TRP A 64 5.73 -3.11 -1.16
N ALA A 65 6.27 -4.25 -1.60
CA ALA A 65 5.49 -5.40 -2.05
C ALA A 65 4.63 -6.02 -0.94
N ARG A 66 5.17 -6.21 0.27
CA ARG A 66 4.39 -6.68 1.42
C ARG A 66 3.32 -5.68 1.85
N LEU A 67 3.58 -4.38 1.67
CA LEU A 67 2.63 -3.32 1.96
C LEU A 67 1.48 -3.33 0.95
N LEU A 68 1.76 -3.53 -0.34
CA LEU A 68 0.73 -3.74 -1.37
C LEU A 68 -0.17 -4.92 -1.05
N LYS A 69 0.39 -6.07 -0.67
CA LYS A 69 -0.38 -7.24 -0.25
C LYS A 69 -1.26 -6.92 0.96
N ARG A 70 -0.70 -6.27 1.98
CA ARG A 70 -1.44 -5.97 3.22
C ARG A 70 -2.58 -4.96 3.02
N VAL A 71 -2.37 -3.93 2.20
CA VAL A 71 -3.32 -2.81 2.06
C VAL A 71 -4.30 -3.01 0.92
N PHE A 72 -3.86 -3.65 -0.17
CA PHE A 72 -4.65 -3.79 -1.41
C PHE A 72 -4.90 -5.25 -1.80
N ASP A 73 -4.39 -6.23 -1.05
CA ASP A 73 -4.44 -7.66 -1.39
C ASP A 73 -3.82 -8.00 -2.76
N ILE A 74 -2.76 -7.25 -3.13
CA ILE A 74 -1.99 -7.48 -4.36
C ILE A 74 -0.67 -8.15 -4.00
N ASP A 75 -0.52 -9.44 -4.34
CA ASP A 75 0.72 -10.19 -4.16
C ASP A 75 1.54 -10.21 -5.47
N ILE A 76 2.65 -9.47 -5.47
CA ILE A 76 3.61 -9.43 -6.60
C ILE A 76 4.88 -10.26 -6.34
N GLU A 77 4.99 -10.90 -5.17
CA GLU A 77 6.13 -11.76 -4.80
C GLU A 77 5.86 -13.23 -5.16
N ARG A 78 4.65 -13.56 -5.61
CA ARG A 78 4.24 -14.91 -6.04
C ARG A 78 3.66 -14.92 -7.45
N CYS A 79 4.04 -15.92 -8.23
CA CYS A 79 3.48 -16.12 -9.56
C CYS A 79 2.02 -16.62 -9.44
N PRO A 80 1.04 -15.99 -10.11
CA PRO A 80 -0.35 -16.43 -10.04
C PRO A 80 -0.59 -17.78 -10.74
N ASN A 81 0.30 -18.20 -11.65
CA ASN A 81 0.12 -19.44 -12.41
C ASN A 81 0.74 -20.67 -11.72
N CYS A 82 1.89 -20.52 -11.06
CA CYS A 82 2.62 -21.65 -10.46
C CYS A 82 2.89 -21.50 -8.96
N GLY A 83 2.60 -20.34 -8.35
CA GLY A 83 2.87 -20.08 -6.93
C GLY A 83 4.34 -19.87 -6.57
N GLY A 84 5.26 -19.95 -7.54
CA GLY A 84 6.69 -19.74 -7.34
C GLY A 84 7.02 -18.29 -6.93
N ALA A 85 8.17 -18.11 -6.26
CA ALA A 85 8.64 -16.81 -5.84
C ALA A 85 9.08 -15.95 -7.04
N LEU A 86 8.59 -14.72 -7.12
CA LEU A 86 8.99 -13.72 -8.10
C LEU A 86 9.95 -12.70 -7.47
N LYS A 87 10.91 -12.21 -8.26
CA LYS A 87 11.83 -11.14 -7.87
C LYS A 87 11.54 -9.88 -8.69
N ILE A 88 11.36 -8.77 -8.01
CA ILE A 88 11.23 -7.45 -8.65
C ILE A 88 12.60 -7.04 -9.18
N ILE A 89 12.71 -6.82 -10.49
CA ILE A 89 13.97 -6.46 -11.16
C ILE A 89 14.04 -4.97 -11.54
N ALA A 90 12.89 -4.33 -11.79
CA ALA A 90 12.80 -2.92 -12.16
C ALA A 90 11.38 -2.39 -11.89
N ALA A 91 11.27 -1.08 -11.68
CA ALA A 91 10.02 -0.33 -11.77
C ALA A 91 10.10 0.58 -12.99
N ILE A 92 9.09 0.50 -13.86
CA ILE A 92 9.01 1.33 -15.07
C ILE A 92 8.04 2.47 -14.77
N GLU A 93 8.53 3.70 -14.78
CA GLU A 93 7.75 4.88 -14.42
C GLU A 93 7.42 5.78 -15.63
N ASP A 94 8.11 5.59 -16.76
CA ASP A 94 7.96 6.43 -17.95
C ASP A 94 6.68 6.10 -18.75
N PRO A 95 5.69 7.01 -18.85
CA PRO A 95 4.39 6.71 -19.46
C PRO A 95 4.43 6.21 -20.91
N PRO A 96 5.23 6.78 -21.84
CA PRO A 96 5.34 6.28 -23.20
C PRO A 96 5.86 4.84 -23.26
N VAL A 97 6.81 4.47 -22.39
CA VAL A 97 7.35 3.10 -22.28
C VAL A 97 6.28 2.15 -21.77
N ILE A 98 5.56 2.55 -20.72
CA ILE A 98 4.45 1.75 -20.17
C ILE A 98 3.39 1.49 -21.25
N VAL A 99 2.97 2.53 -21.99
CA VAL A 99 1.99 2.40 -23.07
C VAL A 99 2.50 1.46 -24.16
N LYS A 100 3.76 1.60 -24.58
CA LYS A 100 4.36 0.73 -25.61
C LYS A 100 4.38 -0.74 -25.18
N ILE A 101 4.76 -1.02 -23.93
CA ILE A 101 4.79 -2.39 -23.39
C ILE A 101 3.37 -2.96 -23.30
N LEU A 102 2.44 -2.23 -22.70
CA LEU A 102 1.06 -2.71 -22.53
C LEU A 102 0.38 -2.96 -23.88
N SER A 103 0.54 -2.07 -24.85
CA SER A 103 0.00 -2.26 -26.20
C SER A 103 0.59 -3.49 -26.89
N HIS A 104 1.89 -3.76 -26.74
CA HIS A 104 2.53 -4.96 -27.28
C HIS A 104 1.98 -6.25 -26.64
N LEU A 105 1.63 -6.20 -25.36
CA LEU A 105 1.03 -7.32 -24.63
C LEU A 105 -0.50 -7.45 -24.84
N GLY A 106 -1.11 -6.56 -25.64
CA GLY A 106 -2.57 -6.52 -25.83
C GLY A 106 -3.34 -6.10 -24.57
N LEU A 107 -2.68 -5.46 -23.61
CA LEU A 107 -3.29 -5.00 -22.36
C LEU A 107 -3.80 -3.55 -22.48
N PRO A 108 -4.85 -3.17 -21.74
CA PRO A 108 -5.35 -1.80 -21.72
C PRO A 108 -4.27 -0.82 -21.24
N SER A 109 -3.89 0.15 -22.08
CA SER A 109 -2.90 1.18 -21.77
C SER A 109 -3.53 2.50 -21.29
N ALA A 110 -4.83 2.69 -21.52
CA ALA A 110 -5.58 3.83 -21.01
C ALA A 110 -6.12 3.54 -19.60
N ARG A 111 -5.93 4.50 -18.69
CA ARG A 111 -6.58 4.46 -17.37
C ARG A 111 -8.09 4.48 -17.57
N ARG A 112 -8.82 3.46 -17.07
CA ARG A 112 -10.29 3.56 -16.98
C ARG A 112 -10.63 4.75 -16.09
N ARG A 113 -11.31 5.73 -16.66
CA ARG A 113 -12.00 6.75 -15.87
C ARG A 113 -13.07 5.98 -15.10
N VAL A 114 -13.02 6.01 -13.78
CA VAL A 114 -14.16 5.55 -12.99
C VAL A 114 -15.23 6.62 -13.21
N GLU A 115 -16.11 6.39 -14.17
CA GLU A 115 -17.33 7.19 -14.31
C GLU A 115 -18.15 6.95 -13.05
N SER A 116 -18.41 8.03 -12.33
CA SER A 116 -19.20 8.04 -11.11
C SER A 116 -20.58 7.49 -11.42
N ILE A 117 -21.01 6.48 -10.66
CA ILE A 117 -22.43 6.24 -10.39
C ILE A 117 -22.90 7.37 -9.46
#